data_AF-A0A8T0DIN6-F1
#
_entry.id   AF-A0A8T0DIN6-F1
#
_cell.length_a   1.000
_cell.length_b   1.000
_cell.length_c   1.000
_cell.angle_alpha   90.00
_cell.angle_beta   90.00
_cell.angle_gamma   90.00
#
_symmetry.space_group_name_H-M   'P 1'
#
loop_
_entity.id
_entity.type
_entity.pdbx_description
1 polymer ?
#
loop_
_entity_poly.entity_id
_entity_poly.type
_entity_poly.pdbx_seq_one_letter_code
_entity_poly.pdbx_strand_id
1 'polypeptide(L)'
;MVGIVCFSTFLVHLDNTFHLYILFALKQELFTTVYIGFLGLIFTSFLIYLVEKKENEKIRTYADALWWGVITLCTVGYGDSVPHSGLGKFIAGCSCLAVISFFALPPVTLCTVGYGDTVPRTWMGKIIAAFCSLAGISFFALPAGILGSGFALKVQQHQREKHLIRRRVPAATLIQCLWRCYAADPKSASVATWKIHLRPIRKPVW
;
A
#
# COMPACT_ATOMS: atom_id res chain seq x y z
N MET A 1 2.09 -26.66 24.13
CA MET A 1 2.90 -25.79 23.24
C MET A 1 2.32 -25.65 21.84
N VAL A 2 1.71 -26.68 21.25
CA VAL A 2 1.14 -26.63 19.88
C VAL A 2 0.01 -25.59 19.72
N GLY A 3 -0.88 -25.42 20.70
CA GLY A 3 -2.01 -24.49 20.59
C GLY A 3 -1.66 -22.99 20.66
N ILE A 4 -0.57 -22.61 21.32
CA ILE A 4 -0.14 -21.19 21.44
C ILE A 4 0.58 -20.75 20.17
N VAL A 5 1.35 -21.65 19.54
CA VAL A 5 1.95 -21.40 18.21
C VAL A 5 0.85 -21.26 17.16
N CYS A 6 -0.20 -22.11 17.22
CA CYS A 6 -1.34 -22.02 16.32
C CYS A 6 -2.10 -20.68 16.44
N PHE A 7 -2.26 -20.14 17.65
CA PHE A 7 -2.95 -18.86 17.90
C PHE A 7 -2.13 -17.63 17.47
N SER A 8 -0.81 -17.65 17.67
CA SER A 8 0.09 -16.61 17.16
C SER A 8 0.20 -16.65 15.63
N THR A 9 0.20 -17.83 15.01
CA THR A 9 0.14 -17.97 13.54
C THR A 9 -1.22 -17.52 12.98
N PHE A 10 -2.32 -17.78 13.69
CA PHE A 10 -3.68 -17.32 13.30
C PHE A 10 -3.84 -15.80 13.40
N LEU A 11 -3.24 -15.16 14.42
CA LEU A 11 -3.20 -13.71 14.58
C LEU A 11 -2.28 -13.01 13.56
N VAL A 12 -1.16 -13.61 13.18
CA VAL A 12 -0.29 -13.13 12.08
C VAL A 12 -0.97 -13.31 10.71
N HIS A 13 -1.80 -14.35 10.55
CA HIS A 13 -2.66 -14.49 9.37
C HIS A 13 -3.72 -13.38 9.32
N LEU A 14 -4.33 -13.02 10.46
CA LEU A 14 -5.29 -11.93 10.60
C LEU A 14 -4.71 -10.54 10.27
N ASP A 15 -3.47 -10.24 10.69
CA ASP A 15 -2.76 -8.98 10.43
C ASP A 15 -2.38 -8.80 8.93
N ASN A 16 -2.11 -9.90 8.22
CA ASN A 16 -1.90 -9.90 6.77
C ASN A 16 -3.21 -9.79 5.98
N THR A 17 -4.31 -10.41 6.43
CA THR A 17 -5.62 -10.30 5.75
C THR A 17 -6.25 -8.92 5.81
N PHE A 18 -5.93 -8.09 6.81
CA PHE A 18 -6.57 -6.77 6.99
C PHE A 18 -5.94 -5.65 6.12
N HIS A 19 -4.62 -5.69 5.93
CA HIS A 19 -3.96 -4.88 4.88
C HIS A 19 -4.46 -5.33 3.50
N LEU A 20 -4.65 -6.64 3.33
CA LEU A 20 -5.31 -7.19 2.16
C LEU A 20 -6.73 -6.65 2.02
N TYR A 21 -7.51 -6.48 3.10
CA TYR A 21 -8.93 -6.08 3.09
C TYR A 21 -9.16 -4.62 2.66
N ILE A 22 -8.37 -3.66 3.15
CA ILE A 22 -8.46 -2.26 2.72
C ILE A 22 -7.98 -2.10 1.27
N LEU A 23 -6.89 -2.80 0.91
CA LEU A 23 -6.57 -3.01 -0.49
C LEU A 23 -7.75 -3.70 -1.19
N PHE A 24 -8.48 -4.65 -0.58
CA PHE A 24 -9.58 -5.44 -1.20
C PHE A 24 -10.80 -4.59 -1.52
N ALA A 25 -11.11 -3.63 -0.65
CA ALA A 25 -12.21 -2.71 -0.79
C ALA A 25 -11.97 -1.65 -1.87
N LEU A 26 -10.71 -1.21 -2.08
CA LEU A 26 -10.35 -0.20 -3.09
C LEU A 26 -9.67 -0.79 -4.35
N LYS A 27 -9.31 -2.07 -4.33
CA LYS A 27 -8.60 -2.71 -5.45
C LYS A 27 -9.50 -2.91 -6.66
N GLN A 28 -10.82 -2.98 -6.52
CA GLN A 28 -11.67 -3.06 -7.70
C GLN A 28 -11.56 -1.78 -8.55
N GLU A 29 -11.65 -0.60 -7.93
CA GLU A 29 -11.51 0.70 -8.61
C GLU A 29 -10.07 0.93 -9.13
N LEU A 30 -9.07 0.62 -8.31
CA LEU A 30 -7.66 0.81 -8.67
C LEU A 30 -7.21 -0.18 -9.76
N PHE A 31 -7.56 -1.46 -9.66
CA PHE A 31 -7.24 -2.43 -10.72
C PHE A 31 -7.97 -2.10 -12.00
N THR A 32 -9.24 -1.69 -11.95
CA THR A 32 -9.97 -1.32 -13.17
C THR A 32 -9.32 -0.13 -13.86
N THR A 33 -8.88 0.87 -13.10
CA THR A 33 -8.20 2.05 -13.62
C THR A 33 -6.81 1.71 -14.20
N VAL A 34 -5.98 0.98 -13.45
CA VAL A 34 -4.66 0.51 -13.93
C VAL A 34 -4.81 -0.41 -15.15
N TYR A 35 -5.81 -1.28 -15.17
CA TYR A 35 -6.09 -2.20 -16.27
C TYR A 35 -6.52 -1.47 -17.54
N ILE A 36 -7.46 -0.53 -17.44
CA ILE A 36 -7.90 0.30 -18.59
C ILE A 36 -6.73 1.15 -19.11
N GLY A 37 -5.93 1.75 -18.23
CA GLY A 37 -4.73 2.51 -18.62
C GLY A 37 -3.68 1.65 -19.31
N PHE A 38 -3.42 0.46 -18.77
CA PHE A 38 -2.48 -0.49 -19.37
C PHE A 38 -2.95 -0.96 -20.75
N LEU A 39 -4.22 -1.33 -20.90
CA LEU A 39 -4.79 -1.71 -22.21
C LEU A 39 -4.74 -0.55 -23.22
N GLY A 40 -5.12 0.66 -22.79
CA GLY A 40 -5.07 1.86 -23.63
C GLY A 40 -3.64 2.19 -24.09
N LEU A 41 -2.66 2.03 -23.20
CA LEU A 41 -1.23 2.22 -23.50
C LEU A 41 -0.72 1.22 -24.54
N ILE A 42 -0.99 -0.07 -24.34
CA ILE A 42 -0.54 -1.13 -25.27
C ILE A 42 -1.16 -0.91 -26.66
N PHE A 43 -2.47 -0.62 -26.71
CA PHE A 43 -3.19 -0.41 -27.96
C PHE A 43 -2.71 0.84 -28.71
N THR A 44 -2.55 1.96 -28.01
CA THR A 44 -2.06 3.22 -28.59
C THR A 44 -0.63 3.09 -29.10
N SER A 45 0.25 2.48 -28.31
CA SER A 45 1.66 2.27 -28.69
C SER A 45 1.77 1.36 -29.91
N PHE A 46 0.87 0.37 -30.05
CA PHE A 46 0.82 -0.50 -31.22
C PHE A 46 0.39 0.25 -32.48
N LEU A 47 -0.66 1.08 -32.41
CA LEU A 47 -1.09 1.89 -33.54
C LEU A 47 -0.03 2.88 -34.00
N ILE A 48 0.64 3.56 -33.07
CA ILE A 48 1.73 4.48 -33.38
C ILE A 48 2.92 3.76 -33.99
N TYR A 49 3.27 2.58 -33.47
CA TYR A 49 4.29 1.74 -34.07
C TYR A 49 3.97 1.41 -35.54
N LEU A 50 2.74 1.00 -35.85
CA LEU A 50 2.37 0.63 -37.22
C LEU A 50 2.47 1.80 -38.20
N VAL A 51 2.10 3.00 -37.77
CA VAL A 51 2.11 4.20 -38.62
C VAL A 51 3.51 4.79 -38.75
N GLU A 52 4.27 4.87 -37.66
CA GLU A 52 5.53 5.61 -37.62
C GLU A 52 6.76 4.75 -37.93
N LYS A 53 6.68 3.40 -37.87
CA LYS A 53 7.83 2.51 -38.08
C LYS A 53 8.60 2.77 -39.39
N LYS A 54 7.91 3.20 -40.44
CA LYS A 54 8.51 3.43 -41.76
C LYS A 54 8.92 4.89 -41.99
N GLU A 55 8.30 5.83 -41.29
CA GLU A 55 8.54 7.26 -41.50
C GLU A 55 9.51 7.87 -40.47
N ASN A 56 9.64 7.26 -39.29
CA ASN A 56 10.33 7.86 -38.16
C ASN A 56 11.49 7.01 -37.67
N GLU A 57 12.70 7.56 -37.75
CA GLU A 57 13.91 6.87 -37.31
C GLU A 57 14.00 6.69 -35.79
N LYS A 58 13.21 7.44 -35.01
CA LYS A 58 13.17 7.32 -33.55
C LYS A 58 12.18 6.27 -33.05
N ILE A 59 11.18 5.90 -33.85
CA ILE A 59 10.15 4.91 -33.50
C ILE A 59 10.32 3.68 -34.39
N ARG A 60 11.40 2.90 -34.21
CA ARG A 60 11.70 1.73 -35.07
C ARG A 60 11.26 0.42 -34.47
N THR A 61 11.30 0.33 -33.15
CA THR A 61 10.89 -0.84 -32.40
C THR A 61 9.59 -0.57 -31.65
N TYR A 62 8.89 -1.64 -31.29
CA TYR A 62 7.70 -1.51 -30.46
C TYR A 62 8.04 -0.95 -29.06
N ALA A 63 9.26 -1.21 -28.56
CA ALA A 63 9.74 -0.65 -27.29
C ALA A 63 9.84 0.88 -27.33
N ASP A 64 10.26 1.47 -28.46
CA ASP A 64 10.35 2.92 -28.62
C ASP A 64 8.95 3.57 -28.63
N ALA A 65 7.98 2.91 -29.28
CA ALA A 65 6.60 3.35 -29.29
C ALA A 65 5.94 3.20 -27.91
N LEU A 66 6.27 2.15 -27.16
CA LEU A 66 5.85 1.96 -25.76
C LEU A 66 6.44 3.04 -24.85
N TRP A 67 7.72 3.35 -24.99
CA TRP A 67 8.39 4.41 -24.24
C TRP A 67 7.69 5.75 -24.46
N TRP A 68 7.43 6.09 -25.72
CA TRP A 68 6.62 7.26 -26.08
C TRP A 68 5.24 7.20 -25.43
N GLY A 69 4.53 6.07 -25.53
CA GLY A 69 3.20 5.89 -24.94
C GLY A 69 3.19 6.07 -23.41
N VAL A 70 4.21 5.58 -22.70
CA VAL A 70 4.38 5.77 -21.25
C VAL A 70 4.60 7.25 -20.92
N ILE A 71 5.53 7.92 -21.60
CA ILE A 71 5.84 9.35 -21.35
C ILE A 71 4.63 10.23 -21.61
N THR A 72 3.88 9.95 -22.68
CA THR A 72 2.67 10.67 -23.05
C THR A 72 1.53 10.40 -22.07
N LEU A 73 1.32 9.14 -21.67
CA LEU A 73 0.29 8.76 -20.69
C LEU A 73 0.58 9.37 -19.32
N CYS A 74 1.85 9.42 -18.90
CA CYS A 74 2.28 10.08 -17.67
C CYS A 74 2.35 11.60 -17.79
N THR A 75 1.95 12.19 -18.93
CA THR A 75 1.98 13.64 -19.21
C THR A 75 3.36 14.30 -19.05
N VAL A 76 4.45 13.50 -19.09
CA VAL A 76 5.83 14.00 -18.92
C VAL A 76 6.29 14.74 -20.18
N GLY A 77 6.05 14.15 -21.35
CA GLY A 77 6.24 14.81 -22.65
C GLY A 77 7.67 15.32 -22.94
N TYR A 78 8.70 14.48 -22.78
CA TYR A 78 10.10 14.89 -23.04
C TYR A 78 10.35 15.44 -24.45
N GLY A 79 9.53 15.07 -25.45
CA GLY A 79 9.67 15.53 -26.83
C GLY A 79 10.86 14.91 -27.57
N ASP A 80 11.52 13.92 -26.97
CA ASP A 80 12.61 13.15 -27.55
C ASP A 80 12.14 12.35 -28.76
N SER A 81 10.93 11.78 -28.71
CA SER A 81 10.28 11.09 -29.82
C SER A 81 8.86 11.62 -30.00
N VAL A 82 8.47 11.93 -31.24
CA VAL A 82 7.14 12.43 -31.59
C VAL A 82 6.71 11.83 -32.93
N PRO A 83 5.41 11.55 -33.14
CA PRO A 83 4.92 11.09 -34.43
C PRO A 83 5.04 12.21 -35.47
N HIS A 84 5.65 11.91 -36.62
CA HIS A 84 5.85 12.87 -37.70
C HIS A 84 4.73 12.80 -38.74
N SER A 85 4.15 11.62 -38.95
CA SER A 85 3.09 11.36 -39.91
C SER A 85 1.80 12.10 -39.56
N GLY A 86 1.07 12.57 -40.56
CA GLY A 86 -0.23 13.22 -40.36
C GLY A 86 -1.23 12.31 -39.65
N LEU A 87 -1.25 11.02 -40.02
CA LEU A 87 -2.07 10.01 -39.36
C LEU A 87 -1.60 9.70 -37.94
N GLY A 88 -0.28 9.65 -37.72
CA GLY A 88 0.31 9.40 -36.40
C GLY A 88 -0.05 10.49 -35.40
N LYS A 89 -0.02 11.76 -35.83
CA LYS A 89 -0.45 12.91 -35.01
C LYS A 89 -1.94 12.87 -34.67
N PHE A 90 -2.80 12.49 -35.62
CA PHE A 90 -4.24 12.33 -35.37
C PHE A 90 -4.52 11.23 -34.36
N ILE A 91 -3.92 10.04 -34.54
CA ILE A 91 -4.07 8.90 -33.64
C ILE A 91 -3.55 9.25 -32.24
N ALA A 92 -2.36 9.86 -32.15
CA ALA A 92 -1.77 10.32 -30.90
C ALA A 92 -2.66 11.33 -30.17
N GLY A 93 -3.24 12.29 -30.90
CA GLY A 93 -4.18 13.27 -30.35
C GLY A 93 -5.43 12.60 -29.79
N CYS A 94 -6.10 11.75 -30.57
CA CYS A 94 -7.30 11.04 -30.15
C CYS A 94 -7.05 10.11 -28.96
N SER A 95 -5.94 9.36 -28.96
CA SER A 95 -5.59 8.46 -27.85
C SER A 95 -5.26 9.22 -26.58
N CYS A 96 -4.51 10.33 -26.70
CA CYS A 96 -4.14 11.16 -25.56
C CYS A 96 -5.38 11.80 -24.93
N LEU A 97 -6.31 12.30 -25.74
CA LEU A 97 -7.61 12.78 -25.28
C LEU A 97 -8.40 11.68 -24.58
N ALA A 98 -8.58 10.50 -25.19
CA ALA A 98 -9.37 9.43 -24.59
C ALA A 98 -8.79 8.93 -23.25
N VAL A 99 -7.48 8.74 -23.19
CA VAL A 99 -6.79 8.27 -21.98
C VAL A 99 -6.77 9.36 -20.92
N ILE A 100 -6.30 10.58 -21.23
CA ILE A 100 -6.25 11.66 -20.25
C ILE A 100 -7.66 12.02 -19.78
N SER A 101 -8.67 12.02 -20.66
CA SER A 101 -10.05 12.25 -20.23
C SER A 101 -10.51 11.23 -19.20
N PHE A 102 -10.23 9.95 -19.40
CA PHE A 102 -10.63 8.91 -18.44
C PHE A 102 -9.94 9.06 -17.08
N PHE A 103 -8.67 9.47 -17.05
CA PHE A 103 -7.86 9.58 -15.82
C PHE A 103 -7.97 10.94 -15.12
N ALA A 104 -8.09 12.03 -15.89
CA ALA A 104 -8.04 13.41 -15.38
C ALA A 104 -9.42 14.07 -15.27
N LEU A 105 -10.44 13.66 -16.03
CA LEU A 105 -11.78 14.27 -15.89
C LEU A 105 -12.41 14.04 -14.52
N PRO A 106 -12.39 12.84 -13.91
CA PRO A 106 -13.02 12.67 -12.61
C PRO A 106 -12.47 13.63 -11.54
N PRO A 107 -11.14 13.82 -11.38
CA PRO A 107 -10.60 14.86 -10.50
C PRO A 107 -10.92 16.29 -10.96
N VAL A 108 -10.77 16.61 -12.24
CA VAL A 108 -10.93 17.99 -12.76
C VAL A 108 -12.38 18.47 -12.66
N THR A 109 -13.33 17.59 -12.98
CA THR A 109 -14.77 17.85 -12.87
C THR A 109 -15.21 17.97 -11.41
N LEU A 110 -14.70 17.11 -10.52
CA LEU A 110 -15.04 17.17 -9.09
C LEU A 110 -14.41 18.38 -8.38
N CYS A 111 -13.17 18.75 -8.74
CA CYS A 111 -12.47 19.89 -8.13
C CYS A 111 -12.80 21.23 -8.80
N THR A 112 -13.65 21.25 -9.85
CA THR A 112 -14.02 22.45 -10.63
C THR A 112 -12.81 23.26 -11.14
N VAL A 113 -11.67 22.59 -11.36
CA VAL A 113 -10.44 23.21 -11.84
C VAL A 113 -10.60 23.41 -13.34
N GLY A 114 -11.38 24.42 -13.74
CA GLY A 114 -11.36 24.89 -15.12
C GLY A 114 -9.92 25.25 -15.51
N TYR A 115 -9.55 25.05 -16.78
CA TYR A 115 -8.19 25.23 -17.34
C TYR A 115 -7.55 26.63 -17.16
N GLY A 116 -8.19 27.54 -16.40
CA GLY A 116 -7.68 28.86 -16.03
C GLY A 116 -8.34 30.01 -16.79
N ASP A 117 -9.06 29.71 -17.87
CA ASP A 117 -9.51 30.72 -18.84
C ASP A 117 -10.86 31.33 -18.47
N THR A 118 -11.64 30.64 -17.64
CA THR A 118 -12.97 31.05 -17.20
C THR A 118 -13.08 30.97 -15.68
N VAL A 119 -12.83 32.09 -15.02
CA VAL A 119 -12.99 32.23 -13.56
C VAL A 119 -14.36 32.85 -13.23
N PRO A 120 -15.07 32.38 -12.20
CA PRO A 120 -16.34 32.98 -11.81
C PRO A 120 -16.12 34.44 -11.38
N ARG A 121 -16.65 35.38 -12.18
CA ARG A 121 -16.57 36.83 -11.90
C ARG A 121 -17.51 37.26 -10.76
N THR A 122 -18.61 36.53 -10.56
CA THR A 122 -19.61 36.82 -9.53
C THR A 122 -19.19 36.31 -8.15
N TRP A 123 -19.56 37.04 -7.09
CA TRP A 123 -19.28 36.65 -5.71
C TRP A 123 -19.89 35.28 -5.36
N MET A 124 -21.12 35.01 -5.82
CA MET A 124 -21.79 33.71 -5.63
C MET A 124 -21.04 32.56 -6.33
N GLY A 125 -20.52 32.77 -7.54
CA GLY A 125 -19.79 31.71 -8.27
C GLY A 125 -18.48 31.33 -7.58
N LYS A 126 -17.81 32.29 -6.92
CA LYS A 126 -16.58 32.03 -6.15
C LYS A 126 -16.84 31.16 -4.91
N ILE A 127 -17.96 31.40 -4.22
CA ILE A 127 -18.34 30.60 -3.05
C ILE A 127 -18.62 29.15 -3.46
N ILE A 128 -19.38 28.94 -4.54
CA ILE A 128 -19.71 27.59 -5.04
C ILE A 128 -18.45 26.83 -5.50
N ALA A 129 -17.54 27.51 -6.21
CA ALA A 129 -16.25 26.93 -6.61
C ALA A 129 -15.37 26.57 -5.40
N ALA A 130 -15.36 27.39 -4.34
CA ALA A 130 -14.64 27.08 -3.11
C ALA A 130 -15.19 25.82 -2.40
N PHE A 131 -16.52 25.66 -2.33
CA PHE A 131 -17.13 24.45 -1.76
C PHE A 131 -16.88 23.20 -2.60
N CYS A 132 -16.97 23.28 -3.94
CA CYS A 132 -16.67 22.14 -4.82
C CYS A 132 -15.21 21.72 -4.77
N SER A 133 -14.27 22.67 -4.81
CA SER A 133 -12.84 22.37 -4.68
C SER A 133 -12.49 21.71 -3.34
N LEU A 134 -13.09 22.15 -2.22
CA LEU A 134 -12.95 21.49 -0.92
C LEU A 134 -13.50 20.07 -0.92
N ALA A 135 -14.66 19.84 -1.55
CA ALA A 135 -15.27 18.52 -1.68
C ALA A 135 -14.45 17.57 -2.57
N GLY A 136 -13.89 18.08 -3.68
CA GLY A 136 -13.02 17.32 -4.57
C GLY A 136 -11.70 16.92 -3.90
N ILE A 137 -11.02 17.86 -3.22
CA ILE A 137 -9.77 17.59 -2.50
C ILE A 137 -10.00 16.56 -1.37
N SER A 138 -11.11 16.68 -0.64
CA SER A 138 -11.44 15.74 0.43
C SER A 138 -11.68 14.33 -0.08
N PHE A 139 -12.34 14.14 -1.22
CA PHE A 139 -12.55 12.81 -1.82
C PHE A 139 -11.21 12.11 -2.18
N PHE A 140 -10.26 12.85 -2.76
CA PHE A 140 -8.93 12.32 -3.10
C PHE A 140 -7.97 12.24 -1.90
N ALA A 141 -8.24 12.96 -0.81
CA ALA A 141 -7.51 12.84 0.45
C ALA A 141 -7.92 11.61 1.27
N LEU A 142 -9.11 11.03 1.04
CA LEU A 142 -9.59 9.85 1.76
C LEU A 142 -8.68 8.62 1.59
N PRO A 143 -8.20 8.24 0.39
CA PRO A 143 -7.25 7.15 0.24
C PRO A 143 -5.96 7.34 1.04
N ALA A 144 -5.38 8.55 1.00
CA ALA A 144 -4.17 8.87 1.76
C ALA A 144 -4.42 8.90 3.28
N GLY A 145 -5.57 9.45 3.72
CA GLY A 145 -5.97 9.53 5.12
C GLY A 145 -6.31 8.18 5.76
N ILE A 146 -6.94 7.28 5.00
CA ILE A 146 -7.22 5.89 5.44
C ILE A 146 -5.91 5.13 5.62
N LEU A 147 -4.94 5.29 4.70
CA LEU A 147 -3.62 4.67 4.82
C LEU A 147 -2.85 5.21 6.04
N GLY A 148 -2.81 6.54 6.22
CA GLY A 148 -2.13 7.16 7.35
C GLY A 148 -2.72 6.77 8.71
N SER A 149 -4.05 6.76 8.83
CA SER A 149 -4.73 6.33 10.06
C SER A 149 -4.56 4.83 10.33
N GLY A 150 -4.53 3.99 9.29
CA GLY A 150 -4.22 2.56 9.40
C GLY A 150 -2.83 2.30 9.96
N PHE A 151 -1.81 3.01 9.48
CA PHE A 151 -0.45 2.90 10.03
C PHE A 151 -0.36 3.42 11.47
N ALA A 152 -1.02 4.53 11.78
CA ALA A 152 -1.05 5.09 13.14
C ALA A 152 -1.69 4.11 14.15
N LEU A 153 -2.82 3.50 13.78
CA LEU A 153 -3.49 2.48 14.59
C LEU A 153 -2.62 1.23 14.76
N LYS A 154 -1.91 0.79 13.71
CA LYS A 154 -1.00 -0.36 13.78
C LYS A 154 0.18 -0.11 14.72
N VAL A 155 0.79 1.08 14.65
CA VAL A 155 1.86 1.47 15.58
C VAL A 155 1.33 1.48 17.01
N GLN A 156 0.14 2.02 17.25
CA GLN A 156 -0.47 2.06 18.57
C GLN A 156 -0.81 0.66 19.12
N GLN A 157 -1.29 -0.25 18.28
CA GLN A 157 -1.58 -1.64 18.65
C GLN A 157 -0.29 -2.41 18.96
N HIS A 158 0.75 -2.25 18.15
CA HIS A 158 2.05 -2.90 18.40
C HIS A 158 2.70 -2.39 19.70
N GLN A 159 2.52 -1.11 20.04
CA GLN A 159 2.92 -0.57 21.35
C GLN A 159 2.14 -1.23 22.50
N ARG A 160 0.82 -1.43 22.35
CA ARG A 160 0.00 -2.15 23.36
C ARG A 160 0.46 -3.61 23.54
N GLU A 161 0.80 -4.30 22.46
CA GLU A 161 1.27 -5.68 22.53
C GLU A 161 2.64 -5.79 23.23
N LYS A 162 3.56 -4.83 23.00
CA LYS A 162 4.82 -4.73 23.75
C LYS A 162 4.61 -4.59 25.26
N HIS A 163 3.55 -3.89 25.69
CA HIS A 163 3.20 -3.81 27.11
C HIS A 163 2.74 -5.17 27.68
N LEU A 164 2.01 -5.96 26.90
CA LEU A 164 1.57 -7.31 27.32
C LEU A 164 2.73 -8.32 27.33
N ILE A 165 3.64 -8.25 26.35
CA ILE A 165 4.83 -9.11 26.29
C ILE A 165 5.74 -8.85 27.51
N ARG A 166 5.91 -7.59 27.92
CA ARG A 166 6.66 -7.24 29.14
C ARG A 166 6.06 -7.84 30.41
N ARG A 167 4.75 -8.10 30.46
CA ARG A 167 4.08 -8.75 31.60
C ARG A 167 4.29 -10.27 31.65
N ARG A 168 4.74 -10.93 30.57
CA ARG A 168 4.95 -12.39 30.56
C ARG A 168 6.07 -12.82 31.50
N VAL A 169 7.16 -12.06 31.56
CA VAL A 169 8.32 -12.36 32.42
C VAL A 169 7.96 -12.36 33.92
N PRO A 170 7.36 -11.29 34.49
CA PRO A 170 6.96 -11.28 35.89
C PRO A 170 5.90 -12.34 36.23
N ALA A 171 4.99 -12.64 35.29
CA ALA A 171 4.02 -13.73 35.47
C ALA A 171 4.69 -15.11 35.53
N ALA A 172 5.68 -15.37 34.66
CA ALA A 172 6.45 -16.61 34.69
C ALA A 172 7.24 -16.75 36.00
N THR A 173 7.85 -15.68 36.49
CA THR A 173 8.56 -15.72 37.79
C THR A 173 7.62 -15.99 38.96
N LEU A 174 6.39 -15.44 38.94
CA LEU A 174 5.40 -15.71 39.96
C LEU A 174 5.03 -17.21 40.00
N ILE A 175 4.75 -17.81 38.84
CA ILE A 175 4.43 -19.23 38.72
C ILE A 175 5.60 -20.10 39.21
N GLN A 176 6.84 -19.75 38.83
CA GLN A 176 8.04 -20.47 39.27
C GLN A 176 8.25 -20.39 40.79
N CYS A 177 8.05 -19.21 41.40
CA CYS A 177 8.10 -19.06 42.86
C CYS A 177 7.00 -19.87 43.55
N LEU A 178 5.78 -19.85 43.01
CA LEU A 178 4.66 -20.61 43.56
C LEU A 178 4.96 -22.12 43.57
N TRP A 179 5.50 -22.64 42.46
CA TRP A 179 5.91 -24.05 42.37
C TRP A 179 7.04 -24.38 43.35
N ARG A 180 8.04 -23.49 43.50
CA ARG A 180 9.12 -23.69 44.47
C ARG A 180 8.62 -23.74 45.90
N CYS A 181 7.66 -22.89 46.27
CA CYS A 181 7.01 -22.95 47.59
C CYS A 181 6.25 -24.26 47.81
N TYR A 182 5.48 -24.71 46.82
CA TYR A 182 4.75 -25.98 46.90
C TYR A 182 5.69 -27.20 47.01
N ALA A 183 6.77 -27.21 46.22
CA ALA A 183 7.76 -28.29 46.25
C ALA A 183 8.63 -28.31 47.53
N ALA A 184 8.56 -27.25 48.34
CA ALA A 184 9.23 -27.19 49.64
C ALA A 184 8.38 -27.76 50.79
N ASP A 185 7.11 -28.13 50.54
CA ASP A 185 6.28 -28.83 51.51
C ASP A 185 6.92 -30.18 51.87
N PRO A 186 7.11 -30.52 53.16
CA PRO A 186 7.70 -31.78 53.60
C PRO A 186 6.94 -33.04 53.11
N LYS A 187 5.68 -32.93 52.68
CA LYS A 187 4.93 -34.03 52.06
C LYS A 187 5.21 -34.22 50.56
N SER A 188 5.96 -33.31 49.94
CA SER A 188 6.21 -33.30 48.49
C SER A 188 7.46 -34.11 48.11
N ALA A 189 7.32 -35.08 47.20
CA ALA A 189 8.38 -36.00 46.78
C ALA A 189 9.29 -35.48 45.64
N SER A 190 9.32 -34.16 45.38
CA SER A 190 10.03 -33.58 44.23
C SER A 190 11.55 -33.46 44.46
N VAL A 191 12.27 -34.57 44.26
CA VAL A 191 13.75 -34.65 44.35
C VAL A 191 14.46 -33.73 43.34
N ALA A 192 13.84 -33.49 42.18
CA ALA A 192 14.41 -32.64 41.11
C ALA A 192 14.55 -31.17 41.52
N THR A 193 13.67 -30.64 42.37
CA THR A 193 13.71 -29.25 42.84
C THR A 193 14.95 -29.00 43.72
N TRP A 194 15.29 -29.96 44.57
CA TRP A 194 16.40 -29.86 45.51
C TRP A 194 17.76 -30.13 44.85
N LYS A 195 17.78 -30.90 43.74
CA LYS A 195 19.00 -31.27 43.01
C LYS A 195 19.85 -30.09 42.54
N ILE A 196 19.24 -28.94 42.23
CA ILE A 196 19.94 -27.71 41.84
C ILE A 196 20.75 -27.11 43.01
N HIS A 197 20.31 -27.33 44.26
CA HIS A 197 20.96 -26.81 45.46
C HIS A 197 21.95 -27.79 46.08
N LEU A 198 21.93 -29.06 45.65
CA LEU A 198 22.89 -30.06 46.07
C LEU A 198 24.23 -29.80 45.39
N ARG A 199 25.26 -29.46 46.17
CA ARG A 199 26.64 -29.44 45.66
C ARG A 199 27.17 -30.88 45.64
N PRO A 200 27.79 -31.34 44.52
CA PRO A 200 28.41 -32.65 44.49
C PRO A 200 29.56 -32.69 45.51
N ILE A 201 29.53 -33.67 46.42
CA ILE A 201 30.61 -33.89 47.39
C ILE A 201 31.84 -34.36 46.61
N ARG A 202 32.91 -33.56 46.62
CA ARG A 202 34.21 -33.94 46.05
C ARG A 202 34.75 -35.10 46.90
N LYS A 203 34.84 -36.29 46.34
CA LYS A 203 35.46 -37.43 47.01
C LYS A 203 36.96 -37.11 47.20
N PRO A 204 37.56 -37.38 48.38
CA PRO A 204 38.99 -37.21 48.55
C PRO A 204 39.72 -38.14 47.58
N VAL A 205 40.69 -37.57 46.87
CA VAL A 205 41.62 -38.31 46.03
C VAL A 205 42.64 -38.90 46.99
N TRP A 206 42.62 -40.21 47.16
CA TRP A 206 43.61 -40.94 47.97
C TRP A 206 44.95 -40.96 47.28
#